data_AF-A0A1B8Q8Z7-F1
#
_entry.id   AF-A0A1B8Q8Z7-F1
#
_cell.length_a   1.000
_cell.length_b   1.000
_cell.length_c   1.000
_cell.angle_alpha   90.00
_cell.angle_beta   90.00
_cell.angle_gamma   90.00
#
_symmetry.space_group_name_H-M   'P 1'
#
loop_
_entity.id
_entity.type
_entity.pdbx_description
1 polymer ?
#
loop_
_entity_poly.entity_id
_entity_poly.type
_entity_poly.pdbx_seq_one_letter_code
_entity_poly.pdbx_strand_id
1 'polypeptide(L)'
;MIKLSDKEHATARKQHQRLLQVIELSCEADIANKLGMDAATFSRMKNEVRKNGMNSLETFCLLIDHLGLKLVPKSYQSFERGRVEALFTLAKGWMGRAETVDDLFHDELTERDDLGY
;
A
#
# COMPACT_ATOMS: atom_id res chain seq x y z
N MET A 1 -30.43 10.53 4.29
CA MET A 1 -29.49 9.55 3.69
C MET A 1 -28.44 10.33 2.93
N ILE A 2 -27.21 10.41 3.46
CA ILE A 2 -26.09 10.93 2.67
C ILE A 2 -25.73 9.80 1.70
N LYS A 3 -26.18 9.92 0.44
CA LYS A 3 -25.68 9.09 -0.65
C LYS A 3 -24.25 9.55 -0.92
N LEU A 4 -23.30 8.98 -0.20
CA LEU A 4 -21.89 9.06 -0.57
C LEU A 4 -21.70 8.34 -1.90
N SER A 5 -20.87 8.93 -2.76
CA SER A 5 -20.70 8.57 -4.16
C SER A 5 -20.26 7.11 -4.30
N ASP A 6 -20.80 6.37 -5.27
CA ASP A 6 -20.44 4.98 -5.54
C ASP A 6 -18.92 4.75 -5.72
N LYS A 7 -18.17 5.81 -6.06
CA LYS A 7 -16.71 5.80 -6.16
C LYS A 7 -16.00 5.81 -4.79
N GLU A 8 -16.54 6.50 -3.79
CA GLU A 8 -15.97 6.57 -2.44
C GLU A 8 -16.03 5.18 -1.78
N HIS A 9 -17.11 4.44 -2.03
CA HIS A 9 -17.23 3.06 -1.54
C HIS A 9 -16.37 2.04 -2.29
N ALA A 10 -15.83 2.35 -3.48
CA ALA A 10 -15.09 1.37 -4.27
C ALA A 10 -13.77 0.95 -3.59
N THR A 11 -13.07 1.88 -2.94
CA THR A 11 -11.83 1.59 -2.21
C THR A 11 -12.11 0.82 -0.93
N ALA A 12 -13.09 1.26 -0.14
CA ALA A 12 -13.52 0.56 1.08
C ALA A 12 -14.00 -0.87 0.79
N ARG A 13 -14.75 -1.10 -0.31
CA ARG A 13 -15.17 -2.45 -0.74
C ARG A 13 -13.97 -3.35 -1.06
N LYS A 14 -12.99 -2.84 -1.81
CA LYS A 14 -11.75 -3.59 -2.12
C LYS A 14 -10.97 -3.95 -0.86
N GLN A 15 -10.87 -3.01 0.09
CA GLN A 15 -10.21 -3.23 1.37
C GLN A 15 -10.96 -4.29 2.20
N HIS A 16 -12.29 -4.22 2.25
CA HIS A 16 -13.11 -5.20 2.96
C HIS A 16 -12.98 -6.60 2.36
N GLN A 17 -13.09 -6.73 1.04
CA GLN A 17 -12.91 -8.02 0.36
C GLN A 17 -11.53 -8.62 0.61
N ARG A 18 -10.48 -7.80 0.56
CA ARG A 18 -9.11 -8.24 0.87
C ARG A 18 -8.98 -8.69 2.33
N LEU A 19 -9.58 -7.96 3.26
CA LEU A 19 -9.58 -8.31 4.67
C LEU A 19 -10.25 -9.66 4.91
N LEU A 20 -11.42 -9.90 4.31
CA LEU A 20 -12.11 -11.19 4.39
C LEU A 20 -11.28 -12.33 3.81
N GLN A 21 -10.68 -12.15 2.63
CA GLN A 21 -9.79 -13.16 2.03
C GLN A 21 -8.61 -13.52 2.93
N VAL A 22 -7.98 -12.52 3.56
CA VAL A 22 -6.85 -12.78 4.48
C VAL A 22 -7.32 -13.48 5.75
N ILE A 23 -8.51 -13.13 6.27
CA ILE A 23 -9.11 -13.81 7.42
C ILE A 23 -9.42 -15.26 7.08
N GLU A 24 -10.00 -15.55 5.92
CA GLU A 24 -10.33 -16.91 5.47
C GLU A 24 -9.09 -17.79 5.28
N LEU A 25 -7.98 -17.22 4.82
CA LEU A 25 -6.69 -17.91 4.71
C LEU A 25 -6.00 -18.12 6.06
N SER A 26 -6.50 -17.51 7.13
CA SER A 26 -5.93 -17.56 8.47
C SER A 26 -6.79 -18.38 9.42
N CYS A 27 -6.21 -18.86 10.52
CA CYS A 27 -6.98 -19.48 11.59
C CYS A 27 -7.74 -18.41 12.36
N GLU A 28 -9.08 -18.34 12.20
CA GLU A 28 -9.92 -17.35 12.88
C GLU A 28 -9.81 -17.41 14.41
N ALA A 29 -9.63 -18.61 14.97
CA ALA A 29 -9.43 -18.80 16.40
C ALA A 29 -8.13 -18.14 16.90
N ASP A 30 -7.05 -18.24 16.11
CA ASP A 30 -5.78 -17.60 16.46
C ASP A 30 -5.86 -16.08 16.40
N ILE A 31 -6.62 -15.55 15.42
CA ILE A 31 -6.87 -14.11 15.32
C ILE A 31 -7.72 -13.64 16.50
N ALA A 32 -8.79 -14.35 16.85
CA ALA A 32 -9.64 -14.02 17.99
C ALA A 32 -8.82 -13.98 19.30
N ASN A 33 -7.99 -15.00 19.53
CA ASN A 33 -7.07 -15.06 20.67
C ASN A 33 -6.09 -13.88 20.70
N LYS A 34 -5.49 -13.52 19.56
CA LYS A 34 -4.59 -12.36 19.46
C LYS A 34 -5.28 -11.02 19.71
N LEU A 35 -6.57 -10.94 19.40
CA LEU A 35 -7.40 -9.76 19.67
C LEU A 35 -7.97 -9.75 21.10
N GLY A 36 -7.74 -10.80 21.90
CA GLY A 36 -8.31 -10.93 23.23
C GLY A 36 -9.83 -11.13 23.22
N MET A 37 -10.37 -11.71 22.15
CA MET A 37 -11.80 -11.91 21.93
C MET A 37 -12.10 -13.42 21.81
N ASP A 38 -13.31 -13.82 22.19
CA ASP A 38 -13.78 -15.18 21.93
C ASP A 38 -14.19 -15.36 20.46
N ALA A 39 -14.19 -16.61 19.99
CA ALA A 39 -14.54 -16.94 18.61
C ALA A 39 -15.97 -16.49 18.23
N ALA A 40 -16.91 -16.49 19.20
CA ALA A 40 -18.27 -16.06 18.96
C ALA A 40 -18.35 -14.54 18.73
N THR A 41 -17.65 -13.73 19.52
CA THR A 41 -17.61 -12.26 19.28
C THR A 41 -16.88 -11.93 17.99
N PHE A 42 -15.80 -12.66 17.65
CA PHE A 42 -15.13 -12.48 16.36
C PHE A 42 -16.07 -12.82 15.17
N SER A 43 -16.81 -13.91 15.25
CA SER A 43 -17.80 -14.30 14.24
C SER A 43 -18.92 -13.27 14.09
N ARG A 44 -19.43 -12.72 15.20
CA ARG A 44 -20.38 -11.59 15.18
C ARG A 44 -19.78 -10.36 14.52
N MET A 45 -18.54 -10.01 14.81
CA MET A 45 -17.87 -8.86 14.20
C MET A 45 -17.81 -8.97 12.66
N LYS A 46 -17.60 -10.19 12.15
CA LYS A 46 -17.56 -10.48 10.71
C LYS A 46 -18.95 -10.46 10.06
N ASN A 47 -19.94 -11.07 10.69
CA ASN A 47 -21.22 -11.41 10.03
C ASN A 47 -22.40 -10.52 10.46
N GLU A 48 -22.36 -9.94 11.65
CA GLU A 48 -23.50 -9.23 12.23
C GLU A 48 -23.65 -7.84 11.60
N VAL A 49 -24.73 -7.67 10.86
CA VAL A 49 -25.12 -6.41 10.23
C VAL A 49 -25.82 -5.52 11.26
N ARG A 50 -25.27 -4.32 11.49
CA ARG A 50 -25.82 -3.35 12.44
C ARG A 50 -26.94 -2.52 11.79
N LYS A 51 -27.57 -1.63 12.57
CA LYS A 51 -28.66 -0.74 12.12
C LYS A 51 -28.32 0.14 10.90
N ASN A 52 -27.04 0.35 10.63
CA ASN A 52 -26.54 1.07 9.45
C ASN A 52 -26.47 0.20 8.18
N GLY A 53 -26.91 -1.06 8.23
CA GLY A 53 -26.87 -1.99 7.10
C GLY A 53 -25.48 -2.55 6.80
N MET A 54 -24.51 -2.36 7.69
CA MET A 54 -23.13 -2.79 7.50
C MET A 54 -22.63 -3.63 8.68
N ASN A 55 -21.74 -4.57 8.40
CA ASN A 55 -21.02 -5.29 9.45
C ASN A 55 -19.92 -4.40 10.07
N SER A 56 -19.33 -4.89 11.17
CA SER A 56 -18.33 -4.09 11.92
C SER A 56 -17.05 -3.86 11.10
N LEU A 57 -16.66 -4.84 10.28
CA LEU A 57 -15.48 -4.78 9.42
C LEU A 57 -15.67 -3.82 8.23
N GLU A 58 -16.85 -3.79 7.63
CA GLU A 58 -17.23 -2.83 6.59
C GLU A 58 -17.21 -1.40 7.13
N THR A 59 -17.79 -1.21 8.32
CA THR A 59 -17.78 0.09 9.02
C THR A 59 -16.33 0.56 9.26
N PHE A 60 -15.45 -0.35 9.66
CA PHE A 60 -14.03 -0.06 9.84
C PHE A 60 -13.31 0.30 8.53
N CYS A 61 -13.58 -0.42 7.44
CA CYS A 61 -12.99 -0.11 6.13
C CYS A 61 -13.45 1.25 5.61
N LEU A 62 -14.70 1.63 5.85
CA LEU A 62 -15.21 2.96 5.50
C LEU A 62 -14.58 4.06 6.34
N LEU A 63 -14.39 3.82 7.64
CA LEU A 63 -13.71 4.77 8.50
C LEU A 63 -12.28 5.04 8.00
N ILE A 64 -11.53 3.99 7.68
CA ILE A 64 -10.18 4.08 7.11
C ILE A 64 -10.18 4.90 5.83
N ASP A 65 -11.12 4.63 4.93
CA ASP A 65 -11.24 5.33 3.65
C ASP A 65 -11.55 6.82 3.84
N HIS A 66 -12.47 7.16 4.74
CA HIS A 66 -12.77 8.55 5.11
C HIS A 66 -11.60 9.29 5.75
N LEU A 67 -10.72 8.57 6.46
CA LEU A 67 -9.49 9.13 7.02
C LEU A 67 -8.35 9.25 5.99
N GLY A 68 -8.59 8.86 4.73
CA GLY A 68 -7.55 8.84 3.68
C GLY A 68 -6.47 7.78 3.90
N LEU A 69 -6.76 6.77 4.73
CA LEU A 69 -5.85 5.68 5.05
C LEU A 69 -6.10 4.48 4.13
N LYS A 70 -5.12 3.57 4.04
CA LYS A 70 -5.25 2.32 3.26
C LYS A 70 -4.71 1.12 4.00
N LEU A 71 -5.39 -0.02 3.85
CA LEU A 71 -4.93 -1.31 4.32
C LEU A 71 -3.95 -1.93 3.31
N VAL A 72 -2.71 -2.15 3.73
CA VAL A 72 -1.66 -2.78 2.92
C VAL A 72 -1.08 -3.95 3.70
N PRO A 73 -1.01 -5.16 3.11
CA PRO A 73 -0.38 -6.31 3.78
C PRO A 73 1.06 -6.00 4.17
N LYS A 74 1.51 -6.45 5.34
CA LYS A 74 2.88 -6.21 5.82
C LYS A 74 3.98 -6.76 4.90
N SER A 75 3.64 -7.74 4.06
CA SER A 75 4.54 -8.32 3.06
C SER A 75 4.74 -7.44 1.83
N TYR A 76 3.90 -6.42 1.60
CA TYR A 76 4.07 -5.50 0.48
C TYR A 76 5.29 -4.63 0.75
N GLN A 77 6.31 -4.79 -0.09
CA GLN A 77 7.42 -3.86 -0.16
C GLN A 77 7.00 -2.67 -1.02
N SER A 78 7.33 -1.45 -0.57
CA SER A 78 7.03 -0.21 -1.31
C SER A 78 7.71 -0.15 -2.68
N PHE A 79 8.75 -0.96 -2.87
CA PHE A 79 9.54 -1.00 -4.09
C PHE A 79 9.65 -2.44 -4.59
N GLU A 80 9.53 -2.60 -5.90
CA GLU A 80 9.81 -3.86 -6.57
C GLU A 80 11.30 -4.17 -6.43
N ARG A 81 11.62 -5.29 -5.77
CA ARG A 81 13.00 -5.69 -5.46
C ARG A 81 13.90 -5.66 -6.70
N GLY A 82 13.43 -6.17 -7.84
CA GLY A 82 14.21 -6.16 -9.09
C GLY A 82 14.55 -4.77 -9.59
N ARG A 83 13.65 -3.78 -9.43
CA ARG A 83 13.93 -2.38 -9.78
C ARG A 83 14.98 -1.77 -8.86
N VAL A 84 14.89 -2.05 -7.56
CA VAL A 84 15.88 -1.58 -6.58
C VAL A 84 17.25 -2.21 -6.85
N GLU A 85 17.29 -3.50 -7.15
CA GLU A 85 18.51 -4.22 -7.50
C GLU A 85 19.14 -3.69 -8.79
N ALA A 86 18.33 -3.42 -9.83
CA ALA A 86 18.80 -2.80 -11.06
C ALA A 86 19.35 -1.39 -10.80
N LEU A 87 18.61 -0.54 -10.07
CA LEU A 87 19.04 0.81 -9.70
C LEU A 87 20.36 0.76 -8.91
N PHE A 88 20.46 -0.17 -7.96
CA PHE A 88 21.65 -0.35 -7.13
C PHE A 88 22.85 -0.85 -7.94
N THR A 89 22.63 -1.76 -8.89
CA THR A 89 23.68 -2.26 -9.78
C THR A 89 24.18 -1.18 -10.72
N LEU A 90 23.27 -0.38 -11.29
CA LEU A 90 23.62 0.77 -12.13
C LEU A 90 24.39 1.82 -11.31
N ALA A 91 23.89 2.20 -10.13
CA ALA A 91 24.56 3.16 -9.25
C ALA A 91 25.98 2.68 -8.89
N LYS A 92 26.15 1.41 -8.52
CA LYS A 92 27.47 0.81 -8.29
C LYS A 92 28.37 0.84 -9.53
N GLY A 93 27.81 0.52 -10.69
CA GLY A 93 28.55 0.52 -11.95
C GLY A 93 29.01 1.90 -12.39
N TRP A 94 28.25 2.95 -12.07
CA TRP A 94 28.62 4.34 -12.30
C TRP A 94 29.63 4.84 -11.25
N MET A 95 29.40 4.56 -9.97
CA MET A 95 30.34 4.92 -8.89
C MET A 95 31.70 4.22 -9.03
N GLY A 96 31.75 3.00 -9.58
CA GLY A 96 33.02 2.33 -9.86
C GLY A 96 33.77 2.88 -11.08
N ARG A 97 33.12 3.70 -11.91
CA ARG A 97 33.73 4.37 -13.08
C ARG A 97 34.13 5.82 -12.78
N ALA A 98 33.46 6.48 -11.84
CA ALA A 98 33.81 7.81 -11.39
C ALA A 98 35.00 7.74 -10.42
N GLU A 99 36.13 8.35 -10.78
CA GLU A 99 37.30 8.46 -9.88
C GLU A 99 37.18 9.69 -8.98
N THR A 100 36.50 10.73 -9.43
CA THR A 100 36.26 11.98 -8.69
C THR A 100 34.79 12.40 -8.70
N VAL A 101 34.40 13.30 -7.78
CA VAL A 101 33.03 13.83 -7.72
C VAL A 101 32.70 14.69 -8.95
N ASP A 102 33.70 15.33 -9.56
CA ASP A 102 33.52 16.16 -10.76
C ASP A 102 33.13 15.33 -11.99
N ASP A 103 33.57 14.07 -12.09
CA ASP A 103 33.13 13.13 -13.14
C ASP A 103 31.63 12.84 -13.08
N LEU A 104 30.98 13.08 -11.94
CA LEU A 104 29.54 12.90 -11.76
C LEU A 104 28.71 14.08 -12.31
N PHE A 105 29.33 15.24 -12.54
CA PHE A 105 28.63 16.49 -12.89
C PHE A 105 28.97 17.03 -14.29
N HIS A 106 29.71 16.29 -15.13
CA HIS A 106 30.30 16.82 -16.36
C HIS A 106 29.44 16.81 -17.65
N ASP A 107 28.15 16.44 -17.61
CA ASP A 107 27.29 16.40 -18.82
C ASP A 107 26.34 17.61 -19.01
N GLU A 108 26.35 18.64 -18.16
CA GLU A 108 25.37 19.76 -18.26
C GLU A 108 25.88 21.13 -18.73
N LEU A 109 27.15 21.28 -19.13
CA LEU A 109 27.65 22.56 -19.68
C LEU A 109 28.53 22.35 -20.93
N THR A 110 27.96 21.77 -21.98
CA THR A 110 28.39 22.13 -23.34
C THR A 110 27.40 23.16 -23.86
N GLU A 111 27.68 24.43 -23.54
CA GLU A 111 27.07 25.55 -24.25
C GLU A 111 27.31 25.32 -25.76
N ARG A 112 26.22 25.24 -26.53
CA ARG A 112 26.25 25.25 -27.99
C ARG A 112 26.69 26.65 -28.44
N ASP A 113 27.99 26.91 -28.42
CA ASP A 113 28.60 28.14 -28.91
C ASP A 113 29.35 27.89 -30.23
N ASP A 114 28.64 27.32 -31.20
CA ASP A 114 29.17 27.10 -32.54
C ASP A 114 28.05 26.87 -33.57
N LEU A 115 27.22 27.91 -33.73
CA LEU A 115 26.61 28.24 -35.03
C LEU A 115 27.06 29.66 -35.44
N GLY A 116 28.37 29.79 -35.62
CA GLY A 116 28.96 30.84 -36.43
C GLY A 116 29.57 30.18 -37.66
N TYR A 117 28.80 30.15 -38.76
CA TYR A 117 29.13 30.19 -40.19
C TYR A 117 27.98 29.59 -41.01
#